data_AF-A0A916WB28-F1
#
_entry.id   AF-A0A916WB28-F1
#
_cell.length_a   1.000
_cell.length_b   1.000
_cell.length_c   1.000
_cell.angle_alpha   90.00
_cell.angle_beta   90.00
_cell.angle_gamma   90.00
#
_symmetry.space_group_name_H-M   'P 1'
#
loop_
_entity.id
_entity.type
_entity.pdbx_description
1 polymer ?
#
loop_
_entity_poly.entity_id
_entity_poly.type
_entity_poly.pdbx_seq_one_letter_code
_entity_poly.pdbx_strand_id
1 'polypeptide(L)' 'MTQEIRKLLLEGVSDAVGFIGGALIAFWLGRFFGFDIFAEGYGNSAIAGIVMVGIGGGLGLQLARRWRRVREKVQSEEP' A
#
# COMPACT_ATOMS: atom_id res chain seq x y z
N MET A 1 3.86 -28.98 -0.21
CA MET A 1 3.60 -28.12 0.98
C MET A 1 4.53 -26.90 1.03
N THR A 2 5.85 -27.05 0.92
CA THR A 2 6.81 -25.93 1.07
C THR A 2 6.72 -24.86 -0.03
N GLN A 3 6.41 -25.24 -1.28
CA GLN A 3 6.33 -24.29 -2.41
C GLN A 3 5.08 -23.40 -2.38
N GLU A 4 3.94 -23.95 -1.96
CA GLU A 4 2.69 -23.20 -1.74
C GLU A 4 2.89 -22.11 -0.68
N ILE A 5 3.52 -22.45 0.44
CA ILE A 5 3.84 -21.50 1.52
C ILE A 5 4.75 -20.39 0.99
N ARG A 6 5.78 -20.73 0.19
CA ARG A 6 6.69 -19.73 -0.40
C ARG A 6 5.95 -18.74 -1.30
N LYS A 7 5.01 -19.24 -2.12
CA LYS A 7 4.18 -18.40 -3.01
C LYS A 7 3.29 -17.45 -2.20
N LEU A 8 2.57 -17.98 -1.21
CA LEU A 8 1.70 -17.19 -0.32
C LEU A 8 2.48 -16.14 0.48
N LEU A 9 3.68 -16.49 0.98
CA LEU A 9 4.56 -15.54 1.65
C LEU A 9 5.01 -14.42 0.70
N LEU A 10 5.40 -14.75 -0.53
CA LEU A 10 5.81 -13.74 -1.51
C LEU A 10 4.65 -12.79 -1.87
N GLU A 11 3.44 -13.32 -1.94
CA GLU A 11 2.22 -12.56 -2.17
C GLU A 11 1.91 -11.62 -1.00
N GLY A 12 1.97 -12.14 0.23
CA GLY A 12 1.78 -11.34 1.44
C GLY A 12 2.84 -10.24 1.60
N VAL A 13 4.11 -10.54 1.31
CA VAL A 13 5.20 -9.55 1.33
C VAL A 13 4.95 -8.47 0.28
N SER A 14 4.57 -8.85 -0.93
CA SER A 14 4.29 -7.89 -2.00
C SER A 14 3.09 -7.00 -1.66
N ASP A 15 2.08 -7.54 -0.95
CA ASP A 15 0.92 -6.79 -0.47
C ASP A 15 1.34 -5.77 0.60
N ALA A 16 2.14 -6.21 1.58
CA ALA A 16 2.67 -5.36 2.63
C ALA A 16 3.55 -4.23 2.07
N VAL A 17 4.43 -4.53 1.11
CA VAL A 17 5.28 -3.53 0.45
C VAL A 17 4.42 -2.52 -0.33
N GLY A 18 3.38 -2.99 -1.04
CA GLY A 18 2.43 -2.11 -1.71
C GLY A 18 1.69 -1.18 -0.76
N PHE A 19 1.23 -1.73 0.37
CA PHE A 19 0.56 -0.96 1.42
C PHE A 19 1.49 0.09 2.04
N ILE A 20 2.67 -0.31 2.50
CA ILE A 20 3.64 0.59 3.13
C ILE A 20 4.09 1.67 2.14
N GLY A 21 4.39 1.30 0.90
CA GLY A 21 4.75 2.26 -0.15
C GLY A 21 3.64 3.28 -0.41
N GLY A 22 2.39 2.85 -0.53
CA GLY A 22 1.25 3.75 -0.70
C GLY A 22 1.01 4.65 0.51
N ALA A 23 1.13 4.11 1.72
CA ALA A 23 0.99 4.85 2.96
C ALA A 23 2.07 5.93 3.11
N LEU A 24 3.33 5.60 2.79
CA LEU A 24 4.44 6.54 2.82
C LEU A 24 4.29 7.66 1.80
N ILE A 25 3.88 7.35 0.57
CA ILE A 25 3.63 8.38 -0.45
C ILE A 25 2.53 9.34 0.03
N ALA A 26 1.41 8.80 0.53
CA ALA A 26 0.33 9.61 1.06
C ALA A 26 0.72 10.41 2.30
N PHE A 27 1.62 9.88 3.14
CA PHE A 27 2.17 10.61 4.29
C PHE A 27 2.95 11.84 3.84
N TRP A 28 3.85 11.68 2.87
CA TRP A 28 4.63 12.79 2.32
C TRP A 28 3.75 13.83 1.61
N LEU A 29 2.74 13.39 0.86
CA LEU A 29 1.72 14.27 0.28
C LEU A 29 0.95 15.02 1.38
N GLY A 30 0.46 14.32 2.41
CA GLY A 30 -0.26 14.92 3.52
C GLY A 30 0.58 15.96 4.25
N ARG A 31 1.85 15.64 4.51
CA ARG A 31 2.82 16.57 5.11
C ARG A 31 3.01 17.82 4.23
N PHE A 32 3.08 17.65 2.92
CA PHE A 32 3.19 18.76 1.96
C PHE A 32 1.93 19.66 1.97
N PHE A 33 0.74 19.07 2.14
CA PHE A 33 -0.52 19.80 2.30
C PHE A 33 -0.73 20.38 3.72
N GLY A 34 0.22 20.18 4.65
CA GLY A 34 0.13 20.67 6.02
C GLY A 34 -0.70 19.79 6.97
N PHE A 35 -1.08 18.58 6.54
CA PHE A 35 -1.64 17.58 7.45
C PHE A 35 -0.52 16.97 8.28
N ASP A 36 -0.63 17.12 9.59
CA ASP A 36 0.36 16.61 10.52
C ASP A 36 -0.27 15.55 11.41
N ILE A 37 0.10 14.29 11.15
CA ILE A 37 -0.36 13.11 11.87
C ILE A 37 0.15 13.10 13.31
N PHE A 38 1.26 13.80 13.57
CA PHE A 38 1.89 13.89 14.88
C PHE A 38 1.54 15.18 15.62
N ALA A 39 0.61 16.00 15.09
CA ALA A 39 0.13 17.17 15.79
C ALA A 39 -0.53 16.76 17.11
N GLU A 40 -0.15 17.45 18.20
CA GLU A 40 -0.72 17.21 19.51
C GLU A 40 -2.21 17.54 19.54
N GLY A 41 -2.98 16.67 20.21
CA GLY A 41 -4.41 16.88 20.44
C GLY A 41 -5.28 16.70 19.21
N TYR A 42 -5.27 15.51 18.58
CA TYR A 42 -6.26 15.02 17.59
C TYR A 42 -6.94 16.11 16.72
N GLY A 43 -6.16 17.06 16.22
CA GLY A 43 -6.70 18.18 15.45
C GLY A 43 -7.22 17.70 14.11
N ASN A 44 -8.02 18.53 13.44
CA ASN A 44 -8.52 18.21 12.09
C ASN A 44 -7.38 17.86 11.11
N SER A 45 -6.20 18.45 11.28
CA SER A 45 -4.99 18.14 10.50
C SER A 45 -4.47 16.71 10.75
N ALA A 46 -4.46 16.26 12.01
CA ALA A 46 -4.04 14.91 12.37
C ALA A 46 -5.02 13.86 11.85
N ILE A 47 -6.33 14.09 12.03
CA ILE A 47 -7.37 13.19 11.53
C ILE A 47 -7.32 13.11 9.99
N ALA A 48 -7.22 14.26 9.30
CA ALA A 48 -7.09 14.29 7.85
C ALA A 48 -5.83 13.54 7.37
N GLY A 49 -4.71 13.70 8.07
CA GLY A 49 -3.46 12.99 7.78
C GLY A 49 -3.59 11.47 7.95
N ILE A 50 -4.21 11.00 9.03
CA ILE A 50 -4.43 9.57 9.28
C ILE A 50 -5.32 8.96 8.17
N VAL A 51 -6.43 9.63 7.84
CA VAL A 51 -7.33 9.18 6.78
C VAL A 51 -6.62 9.16 5.43
N MET A 52 -5.83 10.19 5.12
CA MET A 52 -5.05 10.26 3.88
C MET A 52 -4.04 9.12 3.77
N VAL A 53 -3.29 8.83 4.83
CA VAL A 53 -2.34 7.71 4.87
C VAL A 53 -3.05 6.37 4.76
N GLY A 54 -4.19 6.19 5.44
CA GLY A 54 -5.01 4.99 5.34
C GLY A 54 -5.50 4.73 3.91
N ILE A 55 -5.97 5.79 3.24
CA ILE A 55 -6.37 5.72 1.82
C ILE A 55 -5.16 5.41 0.93
N GLY A 56 -4.02 6.08 1.17
CA GLY A 56 -2.78 5.84 0.44
C GLY A 56 -2.31 4.39 0.54
N GLY A 57 -2.28 3.83 1.74
CA GLY A 57 -1.91 2.43 1.96
C GLY A 57 -2.90 1.47 1.31
N GLY A 58 -4.20 1.72 1.45
CA GLY A 58 -5.25 0.94 0.80
C GLY A 58 -5.13 0.93 -0.73
N LEU A 59 -4.85 2.08 -1.34
CA LEU A 59 -4.63 2.21 -2.78
C LEU A 59 -3.32 1.52 -3.22
N GLY A 60 -2.22 1.71 -2.49
CA GLY A 60 -0.95 1.05 -2.77
C GLY A 60 -1.04 -0.47 -2.75
N LEU A 61 -1.78 -1.03 -1.80
CA LEU A 61 -2.11 -2.45 -1.74
C LEU A 61 -2.93 -2.91 -2.96
N GLN A 62 -3.94 -2.13 -3.37
CA GLN A 62 -4.74 -2.45 -4.56
C GLN A 62 -3.90 -2.42 -5.85
N LEU A 63 -2.99 -1.45 -5.99
CA LEU A 63 -2.05 -1.40 -7.12
C LEU A 63 -1.11 -2.61 -7.13
N ALA A 64 -0.52 -2.97 -5.99
CA ALA A 64 0.37 -4.12 -5.90
C ALA A 64 -0.34 -5.44 -6.24
N ARG A 65 -1.61 -5.59 -5.84
CA ARG A 65 -2.46 -6.72 -6.25
C ARG A 65 -2.79 -6.69 -7.74
N ARG A 66 -3.11 -5.53 -8.30
CA ARG A 66 -3.44 -5.41 -9.74
C ARG A 66 -2.22 -5.73 -10.61
N TRP A 67 -1.03 -5.25 -10.26
CA TRP A 67 0.21 -5.56 -10.99
C TRP A 67 0.56 -7.04 -10.96
N ARG A 68 0.31 -7.74 -9.85
CA ARG A 68 0.49 -9.21 -9.78
C ARG A 68 -0.45 -9.96 -10.72
N ARG A 69 -1.75 -9.63 -10.71
CA ARG A 69 -2.73 -10.25 -11.62
C ARG A 69 -2.39 -10.04 -13.10
N VAL A 70 -1.84 -8.87 -13.45
CA VAL A 70 -1.36 -8.59 -14.81
C VAL A 70 -0.16 -9.47 -15.15
N ARG A 71 0.82 -9.60 -14.25
CA ARG A 71 1.98 -10.48 -14.46
C ARG A 71 1.62 -11.96 -14.57
N GLU A 72 0.67 -12.44 -13.78
CA GLU A 72 0.18 -13.82 -13.87
C GLU A 72 -0.51 -14.11 -15.22
N LYS A 73 -1.26 -13.14 -15.77
CA LYS A 73 -1.83 -13.26 -17.12
C LYS A 73 -0.78 -13.30 -18.23
N VAL A 74 0.24 -12.45 -18.15
CA VAL A 74 1.32 -12.41 -19.17
C VAL A 74 2.11 -13.72 -19.20
N GLN A 75 2.34 -14.35 -18.04
CA GLN A 75 3.04 -15.65 -17.96
C GLN A 75 2.24 -16.80 -18.57
N SER A 76 0.90 -16.69 -18.69
CA SER A 76 0.04 -17.70 -19.32
C SER A 76 -0.12 -17.54 -20.84
N GLU A 77 0.42 -16.47 -21.43
CA GLU A 77 0.35 -16.18 -22.87
C GLU A 77 1.69 -16.36 -23.62
N GLU A 78 2.72 -16.93 -22.98
CA GLU A 78 3.92 -17.42 -23.66
C GLU A 78 3.82 -18.96 -23.89
N PRO A 79 3.62 -19.43 -25.13
CA PRO A 79 3.64 -20.86 -25.51
C PRO A 79 5.05 -21.45 -25.64
#